data_AF-A0A9X1EH78-F1
#
_entry.id   AF-A0A9X1EH78-F1
#
_cell.length_a   1.000
_cell.length_b   1.000
_cell.length_c   1.000
_cell.angle_alpha   90.00
_cell.angle_beta   90.00
_cell.angle_gamma   90.00
#
_symmetry.space_group_name_H-M   'P 1'
#
loop_
_entity.id
_entity.type
_entity.pdbx_description
1 polymer ?
#
loop_
_entity_poly.entity_id
_entity_poly.type
_entity_poly.pdbx_seq_one_letter_code
_entity_poly.pdbx_strand_id
1 'polypeptide(L)' 'MSFYEYMQIYIGDDTPLGDLARHMHADARFPKELHTSDEILACFREASCLGQLNLAVIKRAIAIYLQFGQS' A
#
# COMPACT_ATOMS: atom_id res chain seq x y z
N MET A 1 -13.97 -0.83 -1.57
CA MET A 1 -12.99 -1.21 -0.52
C MET A 1 -11.88 -0.16 -0.51
N SER A 2 -11.32 0.18 0.65
CA SER A 2 -10.18 1.09 0.73
C SER A 2 -8.88 0.41 0.31
N PHE A 3 -7.82 1.19 0.08
CA PHE A 3 -6.50 0.65 -0.24
C PHE A 3 -5.97 -0.22 0.91
N TYR A 4 -6.19 0.21 2.17
CA TYR A 4 -5.75 -0.54 3.34
C TYR A 4 -6.44 -1.90 3.43
N GLU A 5 -7.76 -1.92 3.26
CA GLU A 5 -8.56 -3.14 3.24
C GLU A 5 -8.14 -4.07 2.10
N TYR A 6 -7.95 -3.53 0.88
CA TYR A 6 -7.47 -4.29 -0.27
C TYR A 6 -6.12 -4.93 0.01
N MET A 7 -5.18 -4.21 0.62
CA MET A 7 -3.84 -4.72 0.89
C MET A 7 -3.81 -5.81 1.97
N GLN A 8 -4.84 -5.97 2.80
CA GLN A 8 -4.88 -7.04 3.79
C GLN A 8 -4.88 -8.44 3.14
N ILE A 9 -5.32 -8.58 1.88
CA ILE A 9 -5.33 -9.87 1.17
C ILE A 9 -3.93 -10.44 0.93
N TYR A 10 -2.89 -9.58 0.98
CA TYR A 10 -1.49 -9.98 0.79
C TYR A 10 -0.78 -10.25 2.13
N ILE A 11 -1.45 -10.14 3.27
CA ILE A 11 -0.84 -10.47 4.56
C ILE A 11 -0.57 -11.98 4.61
N GLY A 12 0.70 -12.33 4.81
CA GLY A 12 1.17 -13.71 4.82
C GLY A 12 1.87 -14.13 3.52
N ASP A 13 1.77 -13.33 2.47
CA ASP A 13 2.50 -13.57 1.23
C ASP A 13 3.99 -13.25 1.39
N ASP A 14 4.85 -14.17 0.94
CA ASP A 14 6.29 -13.94 0.79
C ASP A 14 6.59 -13.25 -0.55
N THR A 15 6.02 -12.05 -0.73
CA THR A 15 6.17 -11.22 -1.93
C THR A 15 6.34 -9.75 -1.55
N PRO A 16 6.83 -8.89 -2.48
CA PRO A 16 6.95 -7.46 -2.20
C PRO A 16 5.62 -6.78 -1.83
N LEU A 17 4.48 -7.30 -2.32
CA LEU A 17 3.16 -6.79 -1.92
C LEU A 17 2.80 -7.22 -0.50
N GLY A 18 3.20 -8.43 -0.09
CA GLY A 18 3.05 -8.91 1.28
C GLY A 18 3.95 -8.17 2.28
N ASP A 19 5.18 -7.83 1.89
CA ASP A 19 6.05 -6.94 2.68
C ASP A 19 5.41 -5.57 2.89
N LEU A 20 4.87 -4.97 1.82
CA LEU A 20 4.18 -3.68 1.89
C LEU A 20 2.92 -3.75 2.78
N ALA A 21 2.11 -4.82 2.63
CA ALA A 21 0.94 -5.05 3.46
C ALA A 21 1.30 -5.19 4.95
N ARG A 22 2.37 -5.92 5.28
CA ARG A 22 2.89 -6.04 6.65
C ARG A 22 3.37 -4.70 7.20
N HIS A 23 4.06 -3.90 6.39
CA HIS A 23 4.48 -2.55 6.79
C HIS A 23 3.27 -1.67 7.14
N MET A 24 2.25 -1.64 6.28
CA MET A 24 1.00 -0.92 6.52
C MET A 24 0.26 -1.44 7.76
N HIS A 25 0.22 -2.76 7.96
CA HIS A 25 -0.45 -3.39 9.09
C HIS A 25 0.24 -3.07 10.43
N ALA A 26 1.58 -3.00 10.43
CA ALA A 26 2.38 -2.67 11.60
C ALA A 26 2.33 -1.17 11.98
N ASP A 27 2.05 -0.28 11.02
CA ASP A 27 1.89 1.15 11.29
C ASP A 27 0.47 1.47 11.79
N ALA A 28 0.33 1.58 13.11
CA ALA A 28 -0.93 1.92 13.77
C ALA A 28 -1.52 3.29 13.34
N ARG A 29 -0.72 4.17 12.74
CA ARG A 29 -1.15 5.49 12.27
C ARG A 29 -1.47 5.52 10.78
N PHE A 30 -1.30 4.39 10.08
CA PHE A 30 -1.58 4.32 8.65
C PHE A 30 -3.06 4.64 8.37
N PRO A 31 -3.39 5.60 7.48
CA PRO A 31 -4.77 5.95 7.19
C PRO A 31 -5.50 4.79 6.49
N LYS A 32 -6.65 4.37 7.03
CA LYS A 32 -7.37 3.19 6.54
C LYS A 32 -8.40 3.49 5.46
N GLU A 33 -8.77 4.75 5.28
CA GLU A 33 -9.83 5.21 4.35
C GLU A 33 -9.26 5.90 3.11
N LEU A 34 -8.20 5.33 2.50
CA LEU A 34 -7.55 5.88 1.32
C LEU A 34 -8.09 5.25 0.04
N HIS A 35 -8.45 6.07 -0.95
CA HIS A 35 -9.06 5.58 -2.18
C HIS A 35 -8.37 6.05 -3.47
N THR A 36 -7.72 7.21 -3.46
CA THR A 36 -7.11 7.76 -4.66
C THR A 36 -5.61 7.49 -4.71
N SER A 37 -5.04 7.42 -5.92
CA SER A 37 -3.58 7.23 -6.09
C SER A 37 -2.76 8.29 -5.37
N ASP A 38 -3.23 9.54 -5.40
CA ASP A 38 -2.49 10.69 -4.88
C ASP A 38 -2.43 10.68 -3.36
N GLU A 39 -3.55 10.37 -2.71
CA GLU A 39 -3.61 10.20 -1.26
C GLU A 39 -2.73 9.03 -0.80
N ILE A 40 -2.77 7.90 -1.51
CA ILE A 40 -1.96 6.72 -1.19
C ILE A 40 -0.47 7.01 -1.38
N LEU A 41 -0.07 7.64 -2.50
CA LEU A 41 1.32 8.00 -2.76
C LEU A 41 1.86 8.98 -1.72
N ALA A 42 1.03 9.92 -1.24
CA ALA A 42 1.44 10.87 -0.23
C ALA A 42 1.86 10.18 1.08
N CYS A 43 1.16 9.12 1.49
CA CYS A 43 1.49 8.36 2.70
C CYS A 43 2.86 7.68 2.66
N PHE A 44 3.30 7.24 1.48
CA PHE A 44 4.58 6.53 1.35
C PHE A 44 5.75 7.43 0.93
N ARG A 45 5.53 8.73 0.76
CA ARG A 45 6.54 9.64 0.20
C ARG A 45 7.81 9.69 1.04
N GLU A 46 7.67 9.81 2.36
CA GLU A 46 8.80 9.88 3.29
C GLU A 46 9.57 8.55 3.33
N ALA A 47 8.87 7.43 3.55
CA ALA A 47 9.47 6.09 3.58
C ALA A 47 10.17 5.74 2.26
N SER A 48 9.61 6.15 1.12
CA SER A 48 10.24 5.97 -0.20
C SER A 48 11.48 6.85 -0.35
N CYS A 49 11.44 8.10 0.12
CA CYS A 49 12.58 9.02 0.03
C CYS A 49 13.77 8.57 0.88
N LEU A 50 13.49 7.92 2.02
CA LEU A 50 14.51 7.33 2.89
C LEU A 50 14.98 5.95 2.41
N GLY A 51 14.44 5.44 1.29
CA GLY A 51 14.78 4.13 0.74
C GLY A 51 14.27 2.93 1.55
N GLN A 52 13.37 3.16 2.51
CA GLN A 52 12.80 2.12 3.37
C GLN A 52 11.75 1.28 2.63
N LEU A 53 11.08 1.88 1.64
CA LEU A 53 10.12 1.20 0.78
C LEU A 53 10.45 1.43 -0.70
N ASN A 54 10.24 0.40 -1.50
CA ASN A 54 10.49 0.47 -2.94
C ASN A 54 9.32 1.16 -3.65
N LEU A 55 9.59 2.32 -4.26
CA LEU A 55 8.59 3.11 -4.99
C LEU A 55 7.91 2.33 -6.13
N ALA A 56 8.63 1.40 -6.79
CA ALA A 56 8.05 0.58 -7.85
C ALA A 56 7.01 -0.40 -7.29
N VAL A 57 7.24 -0.94 -6.09
CA VAL A 57 6.29 -1.82 -5.40
C VAL A 57 5.04 -1.04 -5.00
N ILE A 58 5.21 0.17 -4.44
CA ILE A 58 4.08 1.06 -4.08
C ILE A 58 3.24 1.40 -5.31
N LYS A 59 3.86 1.84 -6.41
CA LYS A 59 3.15 2.15 -7.66
C LYS A 59 2.42 0.94 -8.23
N ARG A 60 3.04 -0.25 -8.16
CA ARG A 60 2.40 -1.51 -8.57
C ARG A 60 1.18 -1.83 -7.71
N ALA A 61 1.28 -1.71 -6.39
CA ALA A 61 0.17 -1.94 -5.47
C ALA A 61 -1.01 -1.01 -5.78
N ILE A 62 -0.74 0.28 -6.00
CA ILE A 62 -1.76 1.27 -6.37
C ILE A 62 -2.42 0.91 -7.71
N ALA A 63 -1.64 0.55 -8.73
CA ALA A 63 -2.17 0.20 -10.05
C ALA A 63 -3.12 -1.00 -9.99
N ILE A 64 -2.73 -2.06 -9.25
CA ILE A 64 -3.54 -3.27 -9.07
C ILE A 64 -4.82 -2.93 -8.27
N TYR A 65 -4.71 -2.13 -7.21
CA TYR A 65 -5.86 -1.68 -6.43
C TYR A 65 -6.86 -0.86 -7.26
N LEU A 66 -6.39 0.08 -8.08
CA LEU A 66 -7.27 0.87 -8.94
C LEU A 66 -7.94 0.00 -10.01
N GLN A 67 -7.27 -1.05 -10.47
CA GLN A 67 -7.81 -1.96 -11.48
C GLN A 67 -8.80 -2.98 -10.92
N PHE A 68 -8.58 -3.49 -9.71
CA PHE A 68 -9.33 -4.65 -9.17
C PHE A 68 -9.97 -4.43 -7.80
N GLY A 69 -9.59 -3.39 -7.06
CA GLY A 69 -10.06 -3.12 -5.69
C GLY A 69 -11.23 -2.14 -5.59
N GLN A 70 -11.60 -1.48 -6.69
CA GLN A 70 -12.75 -0.55 -6.79
C GLN A 70 -14.03 -1.21 -7.33
N SER A 71 -14.00 -2.52 -7.59
CA SER A 71 -15.14 -3.28 -8.15
C SER A 71 -16.23 -3.58 -7.13
#